data_AF-A0A061HJW2-F1
#
_entry.id   AF-A0A061HJW2-F1
#
_cell.length_a   1.000
_cell.length_b   1.000
_cell.length_c   1.000
_cell.angle_alpha   90.00
_cell.angle_beta   90.00
_cell.angle_gamma   90.00
#
_symmetry.space_group_name_H-M   'P 1'
#
loop_
_entity.id
_entity.type
_entity.pdbx_description
1 polymer ?
#
loop_
_entity_poly.entity_id
_entity_poly.type
_entity_poly.pdbx_seq_one_letter_code
_entity_poly.pdbx_strand_id
1 'polypeptide(L)'
;MAFLTGIQAEILDLYFGRLSDALEYFQTATSAIGRTLHGVTKEELEELQGVKGLDKLCRVFCSSEHLISELKDWSNEEFFIVLFDQLQNMLASNNQEIEGINSETTGMIKKSVSLSLNSDNGGSFFGISIEGFERLRNKAEALISEVINYEIPSLFRPYIFQPHWTIASDSVTSNTTIDLISPELDQPVQTLQIYVQFLCQTIAYAPFRRVMRHILKNIEDLLCNDLLFHRNFSYLGSTRFSRDVCTINKLINNWTSQVNRLPFDLPKLREGTLLLSLPDNLISEGKKSLKEAFLALFSSNEEASEMLKNMGLAHLSISQARTIVGRRIIENSEEDENY
;
A
#
# COMPACT_ATOMS: atom_id res chain seq x y z
N MET A 1 32.86 -16.08 26.00
CA MET A 1 33.12 -14.85 25.22
C MET A 1 33.68 -15.13 23.84
N ALA A 2 34.87 -15.73 23.68
CA ALA A 2 35.49 -15.93 22.36
C ALA A 2 34.61 -16.61 21.28
N PHE A 3 33.81 -17.63 21.63
CA PHE A 3 32.86 -18.24 20.69
C PHE A 3 31.71 -17.30 20.27
N LEU A 4 31.22 -16.50 21.21
CA LEU A 4 30.07 -15.62 21.00
C LEU A 4 30.48 -14.36 20.22
N THR A 5 31.60 -13.74 20.60
CA THR A 5 32.15 -12.55 19.95
C THR A 5 32.97 -12.87 18.70
N GLY A 6 33.52 -14.09 18.58
CA GLY A 6 34.42 -14.46 17.51
C GLY A 6 33.83 -15.36 16.43
N ILE A 7 32.63 -15.92 16.61
CA ILE A 7 31.97 -16.75 15.59
C ILE A 7 30.53 -16.29 15.38
N GLN A 8 29.71 -16.24 16.44
CA GLN A 8 28.30 -15.89 16.31
C GLN A 8 28.09 -14.42 15.86
N ALA A 9 28.85 -13.49 16.43
CA ALA A 9 28.82 -12.08 16.04
C ALA A 9 29.28 -11.86 14.58
N GLU A 10 30.31 -12.57 14.13
CA GLU A 10 30.80 -12.46 12.75
C GLU A 10 29.80 -13.02 11.73
N ILE A 11 29.16 -14.15 12.02
CA ILE A 11 28.09 -14.70 11.18
C ILE A 11 26.93 -13.71 11.06
N LEU A 12 26.54 -13.08 12.18
CA LEU A 12 25.47 -12.09 12.20
C LEU A 12 25.83 -10.85 11.36
N ASP A 13 27.06 -10.36 11.46
CA ASP A 13 27.58 -9.25 10.65
C ASP A 13 27.58 -9.56 9.16
N LEU A 14 28.11 -10.73 8.78
CA LEU A 14 28.15 -11.17 7.38
C LEU A 14 26.75 -11.30 6.79
N TYR A 15 25.80 -11.81 7.59
CA TYR A 15 24.43 -11.94 7.13
C TYR A 15 23.72 -10.58 7.05
N PHE A 16 23.90 -9.69 8.03
CA PHE A 16 23.40 -8.33 7.99
C PHE A 16 23.91 -7.58 6.76
N GLY A 17 25.23 -7.62 6.51
CA GLY A 17 25.86 -7.02 5.33
C GLY A 17 25.25 -7.55 4.04
N ARG A 18 25.13 -8.88 3.90
CA ARG A 18 24.49 -9.50 2.73
C ARG A 18 23.06 -9.02 2.49
N LEU A 19 22.24 -8.88 3.54
CA LEU A 19 20.87 -8.37 3.41
C LEU A 19 20.83 -6.89 3.02
N SER A 20 21.72 -6.09 3.61
CA SER A 20 21.87 -4.67 3.30
C SER A 20 22.28 -4.46 1.84
N ASP A 21 23.33 -5.17 1.39
CA ASP A 21 23.84 -5.11 0.03
C ASP A 21 22.78 -5.52 -1.00
N ALA A 22 21.98 -6.55 -0.69
CA ALA A 22 20.89 -6.98 -1.56
C ALA A 22 19.82 -5.88 -1.73
N LEU A 23 19.47 -5.17 -0.66
CA LEU A 23 18.52 -4.05 -0.72
C LEU A 23 19.10 -2.84 -1.45
N GLU A 24 20.37 -2.51 -1.21
CA GLU A 24 21.05 -1.39 -1.86
C GLU A 24 21.22 -1.63 -3.36
N TYR A 25 21.63 -2.85 -3.74
CA TYR A 25 21.68 -3.26 -5.13
C TYR A 25 20.30 -3.14 -5.78
N PHE A 26 19.25 -3.66 -5.15
CA PHE A 26 17.89 -3.56 -5.68
C PHE A 26 17.52 -2.10 -5.96
N GLN A 27 17.65 -1.21 -4.98
CA GLN A 27 17.31 0.21 -5.12
C GLN A 27 18.10 0.90 -6.22
N THR A 28 19.41 0.65 -6.26
CA THR A 28 20.30 1.27 -7.24
C THR A 28 19.93 0.80 -8.65
N ALA A 29 19.73 -0.51 -8.81
CA ALA A 29 19.43 -1.13 -10.10
C ALA A 29 18.02 -0.83 -10.61
N THR A 30 17.05 -0.50 -9.75
CA THR A 30 15.71 -0.09 -10.18
C THR A 30 15.57 1.42 -10.38
N SER A 31 16.48 2.24 -9.86
CA SER A 31 16.43 3.69 -9.99
C SER A 31 16.84 4.18 -11.39
N ALA A 32 16.18 5.22 -11.91
CA ALA A 32 16.50 5.75 -13.24
C ALA A 32 17.96 6.22 -13.37
N ILE A 33 18.49 6.87 -12.33
CA ILE A 33 19.87 7.35 -12.27
C ILE A 33 20.84 6.17 -12.08
N GLY A 34 20.55 5.25 -11.15
CA GLY A 34 21.42 4.11 -10.86
C GLY A 34 21.53 3.13 -12.03
N ARG A 35 20.44 2.88 -12.78
CA ARG A 35 20.48 2.09 -14.02
C ARG A 35 21.49 2.63 -15.03
N THR A 36 21.49 3.95 -15.21
CA THR A 36 22.36 4.61 -16.18
C THR A 36 23.81 4.64 -15.68
N LEU A 37 24.00 4.87 -14.38
CA LEU A 37 25.33 5.00 -13.78
C LEU A 37 26.04 3.65 -13.61
N HIS A 38 25.31 2.57 -13.35
CA HIS A 38 25.87 1.25 -13.03
C HIS A 38 25.80 0.26 -14.20
N GLY A 39 25.29 0.67 -15.35
CA GLY A 39 25.28 -0.17 -16.55
C GLY A 39 24.46 -1.44 -16.40
N VAL A 40 23.34 -1.37 -15.67
CA VAL A 40 22.46 -2.51 -15.40
C VAL A 40 21.91 -3.07 -16.72
N THR A 41 22.12 -4.36 -16.94
CA THR A 41 21.67 -5.03 -18.16
C THR A 41 20.15 -5.17 -18.19
N LYS A 42 19.59 -5.38 -19.38
CA LYS A 42 18.15 -5.63 -19.53
C LYS A 42 17.72 -6.91 -18.81
N GLU A 43 18.54 -7.95 -18.86
CA GLU A 43 18.29 -9.24 -18.20
C GLU A 43 18.25 -9.08 -16.67
N GLU A 44 19.19 -8.35 -16.08
CA GLU A 44 19.18 -8.06 -14.65
C GLU A 44 17.95 -7.26 -14.24
N LEU A 45 17.53 -6.29 -15.06
CA LEU A 45 16.33 -5.50 -14.78
C LEU A 45 15.06 -6.36 -14.83
N GLU A 46 14.97 -7.29 -15.79
CA GLU A 46 13.85 -8.24 -15.89
C GLU A 46 13.77 -9.17 -14.65
N GLU A 47 14.89 -9.49 -14.02
CA GLU A 47 14.89 -10.24 -12.76
C GLU A 47 14.46 -9.43 -11.52
N LEU A 48 14.50 -8.10 -11.61
CA LEU A 48 14.11 -7.19 -10.53
C LEU A 48 12.67 -6.69 -10.68
N GLN A 49 11.96 -7.12 -11.72
CA GLN A 49 10.58 -6.76 -11.99
C GLN A 49 9.58 -7.85 -11.58
N GLY A 50 8.33 -7.43 -11.40
CA GLY A 50 7.21 -8.31 -11.06
C GLY A 50 7.46 -9.17 -9.83
N VAL A 51 6.93 -10.40 -9.86
CA VAL A 51 7.00 -11.34 -8.72
C VAL A 51 8.45 -11.71 -8.36
N LYS A 52 9.37 -11.77 -9.33
CA LYS A 52 10.78 -12.09 -9.05
C LYS A 52 11.46 -10.99 -8.22
N GLY A 53 11.20 -9.73 -8.58
CA GLY A 53 11.66 -8.59 -7.79
C GLY A 53 11.06 -8.58 -6.39
N LEU A 54 9.75 -8.84 -6.29
CA LEU A 54 9.06 -8.95 -5.01
C LEU A 54 9.59 -10.09 -4.14
N ASP A 55 9.93 -11.24 -4.72
CA ASP A 55 10.56 -12.37 -3.99
C ASP A 55 11.91 -11.97 -3.38
N LYS A 56 12.76 -11.28 -4.16
CA LYS A 56 14.05 -10.77 -3.65
C LYS A 56 13.86 -9.85 -2.44
N LEU A 57 12.90 -8.92 -2.51
CA LEU A 57 12.58 -8.02 -1.40
C LEU A 57 11.96 -8.74 -0.20
N CYS A 58 11.03 -9.67 -0.45
CA CYS A 58 10.36 -10.45 0.59
C CYS A 58 11.36 -11.35 1.33
N ARG A 59 12.37 -11.90 0.66
CA ARG A 59 13.45 -12.64 1.33
C ARG A 59 14.17 -11.76 2.35
N VAL A 60 14.55 -10.54 1.99
CA VAL A 60 15.22 -9.63 2.95
C VAL A 60 14.28 -9.26 4.10
N PHE A 61 13.01 -8.96 3.79
CA PHE A 61 12.00 -8.66 4.79
C PHE A 61 11.82 -9.82 5.79
N CYS A 62 11.55 -11.03 5.30
CA CYS A 62 11.29 -12.22 6.12
C CYS A 62 12.53 -12.67 6.90
N SER A 63 13.72 -12.60 6.27
CA SER A 63 14.99 -12.89 6.96
C SER A 63 15.24 -11.93 8.11
N SER A 64 14.97 -10.63 7.90
CA SER A 64 15.13 -9.61 8.95
C SER A 64 14.12 -9.84 10.08
N GLU A 65 12.84 -10.10 9.77
CA GLU A 65 11.81 -10.44 10.76
C GLU A 65 12.18 -11.66 11.60
N HIS A 66 12.67 -12.72 10.96
CA HIS A 66 13.08 -13.93 11.66
C HIS A 66 14.22 -13.63 12.62
N LEU A 67 15.28 -12.93 12.18
CA LEU A 67 16.39 -12.57 13.06
C LEU A 67 15.99 -11.63 14.19
N ILE A 68 15.08 -10.69 13.96
CA ILE A 68 14.54 -9.84 15.03
C ILE A 68 13.86 -10.70 16.09
N SER A 69 13.06 -11.70 15.69
CA SER A 69 12.41 -12.62 16.63
C SER A 69 13.43 -13.42 17.43
N GLU A 70 14.36 -14.10 16.75
CA GLU A 70 15.38 -14.94 17.40
C GLU A 70 16.27 -14.12 18.34
N LEU A 71 16.71 -12.92 17.93
CA LEU A 71 17.54 -12.06 18.79
C LEU A 71 16.76 -11.52 20.00
N LYS A 72 15.46 -11.27 19.87
CA LYS A 72 14.59 -10.90 21.00
C LYS A 72 14.43 -12.08 21.96
N ASP A 73 14.19 -13.27 21.43
CA ASP A 73 14.06 -14.49 22.23
C ASP A 73 15.37 -14.80 22.97
N TRP A 74 16.52 -14.75 22.27
CA TRP A 74 17.84 -14.92 22.87
C TRP A 74 18.15 -13.84 23.91
N SER A 75 17.76 -12.59 23.67
CA SER A 75 17.94 -11.51 24.66
C SER A 75 17.21 -11.78 25.99
N ASN A 76 16.17 -12.62 25.97
CA ASN A 76 15.39 -12.99 27.16
C ASN A 76 15.87 -14.30 27.81
N GLU A 77 16.86 -14.99 27.25
CA GLU A 77 17.43 -16.18 27.87
C GLU A 77 18.33 -15.80 29.06
N GLU A 78 18.26 -16.59 30.14
CA GLU A 78 19.00 -16.37 31.39
C GLU A 78 20.50 -16.14 31.15
N PHE A 79 21.10 -16.92 30.25
CA PHE A 79 22.50 -16.78 29.89
C PHE A 79 22.84 -15.37 29.39
N PHE A 80 22.06 -14.82 28.46
CA PHE A 80 22.31 -13.50 27.87
C PHE A 80 21.97 -12.36 28.82
N ILE A 81 20.94 -12.53 29.66
CA ILE A 81 20.60 -11.56 30.71
C ILE A 81 21.75 -11.44 31.71
N VAL A 82 22.25 -12.57 32.23
CA VAL A 82 23.36 -12.60 33.18
C VAL A 82 24.64 -12.06 32.55
N LEU A 83 24.92 -12.42 31.29
CA LEU A 83 26.08 -11.89 30.57
C LEU A 83 25.99 -10.37 30.37
N PHE A 84 24.81 -9.87 30.03
CA PHE A 84 24.58 -8.44 29.85
C PHE A 84 24.76 -7.65 31.15
N ASP A 85 24.24 -8.16 32.27
CA ASP A 85 24.45 -7.58 33.60
C ASP A 85 25.94 -7.58 34.01
N GLN A 86 26.65 -8.69 33.78
CA GLN A 86 28.09 -8.78 34.03
C GLN A 86 28.88 -7.73 33.23
N LEU A 87 28.53 -7.54 31.94
CA LEU A 87 29.18 -6.53 31.09
C LEU A 87 28.87 -5.10 31.54
N GLN A 88 27.63 -4.80 31.95
CA GLN A 88 27.28 -3.51 32.53
C GLN A 88 28.09 -3.23 33.79
N ASN A 89 28.17 -4.19 34.71
CA ASN A 89 28.91 -4.08 35.96
C ASN A 89 30.42 -3.91 35.71
N MET A 90 30.98 -4.60 34.71
CA MET A 90 32.38 -4.43 34.31
C MET A 90 32.67 -3.01 33.79
N LEU A 91 31.81 -2.47 32.92
CA LEU A 91 31.96 -1.11 32.40
C LEU A 91 31.73 -0.02 33.45
N ALA A 92 30.83 -0.27 34.42
CA ALA A 92 30.60 0.65 35.54
C ALA A 92 31.77 0.66 36.54
N SER A 93 32.43 -0.49 36.73
CA SER A 93 33.48 -0.66 37.76
C SER A 93 34.89 -0.35 37.26
N ASN A 94 35.12 -0.43 35.94
CA ASN A 94 36.45 -0.30 35.36
C ASN A 94 36.39 0.61 34.12
N ASN A 95 37.20 1.68 34.10
CA ASN A 95 37.51 2.47 32.89
C ASN A 95 38.33 1.66 31.86
N GLN A 96 38.12 0.35 31.75
CA GLN A 96 38.80 -0.51 30.78
C GLN A 96 37.88 -0.76 29.60
N GLU A 97 38.39 -0.45 28.41
CA GLU A 97 37.80 -0.90 27.16
C GLU A 97 37.64 -2.42 27.23
N ILE A 98 36.45 -2.92 26.89
CA ILE A 98 36.24 -4.35 26.64
C ILE A 98 37.14 -4.70 25.45
N GLU A 99 38.37 -5.15 25.70
CA GLU A 99 39.27 -5.63 24.66
C GLU A 99 38.76 -6.98 24.14
N GLY A 100 38.46 -7.02 22.84
CA GLY A 100 37.92 -8.20 22.19
C GLY A 100 37.31 -7.88 20.85
N ILE A 101 37.84 -8.56 19.83
CA ILE A 101 37.42 -8.81 18.43
C ILE A 101 36.64 -7.66 17.75
N ASN A 102 37.22 -7.14 16.67
CA ASN A 102 36.79 -5.94 15.93
C ASN A 102 35.58 -6.18 14.99
N SER A 103 34.56 -6.91 15.45
CA SER A 103 33.32 -7.12 14.70
C SER A 103 32.33 -5.97 14.92
N GLU A 104 31.53 -5.65 13.90
CA GLU A 104 30.51 -4.59 13.97
C GLU A 104 29.47 -4.93 15.04
N THR A 105 28.98 -6.18 15.08
CA THR A 105 28.08 -6.69 16.13
C THR A 105 28.72 -6.58 17.51
N THR A 106 30.03 -6.86 17.66
CA THR A 106 30.72 -6.68 18.94
C THR A 106 30.75 -5.21 19.37
N GLY A 107 30.96 -4.29 18.42
CA GLY A 107 30.83 -2.85 18.64
C GLY A 107 29.40 -2.42 19.00
N MET A 108 28.39 -3.01 18.34
CA MET A 108 26.98 -2.79 18.63
C MET A 108 26.60 -3.28 20.03
N ILE A 109 27.11 -4.44 20.48
CA ILE A 109 26.90 -4.94 21.85
C ILE A 109 27.49 -3.95 22.85
N LYS A 110 28.75 -3.52 22.67
CA LYS A 110 29.40 -2.52 23.55
C LYS A 110 28.55 -1.25 23.63
N LYS A 111 28.11 -0.75 22.49
CA LYS A 111 27.26 0.44 22.42
C LYS A 111 25.89 0.20 23.09
N SER A 112 25.31 -1.01 22.97
CA SER A 112 24.05 -1.36 23.65
C SER A 112 24.21 -1.30 25.18
N VAL A 113 25.30 -1.87 25.69
CA VAL A 113 25.65 -1.81 27.12
C VAL A 113 25.87 -0.34 27.54
N SER A 114 26.64 0.44 26.78
CA SER A 114 26.88 1.86 27.09
C SER A 114 25.61 2.72 27.06
N LEU A 115 24.68 2.46 26.13
CA LEU A 115 23.39 3.16 26.10
C LEU A 115 22.55 2.79 27.33
N SER A 116 22.55 1.51 27.73
CA SER A 116 21.79 1.05 28.89
C SER A 116 22.24 1.69 30.21
N LEU A 117 23.53 1.93 30.39
CA LEU A 117 24.08 2.62 31.57
C LEU A 117 23.62 4.08 31.69
N ASN A 118 23.25 4.71 30.57
CA ASN A 118 22.80 6.10 30.52
C ASN A 118 21.27 6.24 30.44
N SER A 119 20.52 5.13 30.43
CA SER A 119 19.07 5.13 30.28
C SER A 119 18.38 4.39 31.42
N ASP A 120 17.41 5.02 32.06
CA ASP A 120 16.63 4.42 33.16
C ASP A 120 15.74 3.23 32.69
N ASN A 121 15.65 2.97 31.38
CA ASN A 121 14.71 2.02 30.79
C ASN A 121 15.24 0.60 30.57
N GLY A 122 16.48 0.29 30.95
CA GLY A 122 17.06 -1.04 30.76
C GLY A 122 17.32 -1.40 29.29
N GLY A 123 18.56 -1.71 28.95
CA GLY A 123 18.91 -2.18 27.60
C GLY A 123 18.76 -3.69 27.45
N SER A 124 19.00 -4.20 26.23
CA SER A 124 19.16 -5.63 25.97
C SER A 124 20.49 -5.91 25.29
N PHE A 125 20.98 -7.14 25.42
CA PHE A 125 22.27 -7.54 24.86
C PHE A 125 22.36 -7.30 23.35
N PHE A 126 21.31 -7.64 22.60
CA PHE A 126 21.25 -7.51 21.14
C PHE A 126 20.49 -6.25 20.66
N GLY A 127 20.20 -5.29 21.53
CA GLY A 127 19.30 -4.16 21.24
C GLY A 127 19.64 -3.40 19.94
N ILE A 128 20.91 -3.06 19.75
CA ILE A 128 21.34 -2.32 18.55
C ILE A 128 21.31 -3.18 17.29
N SER A 129 21.66 -4.47 17.39
CA SER A 129 21.54 -5.40 16.26
C SER A 129 20.08 -5.56 15.85
N ILE A 130 19.17 -5.69 16.82
CA ILE A 130 17.71 -5.72 16.60
C ILE A 130 17.26 -4.45 15.87
N GLU A 131 17.67 -3.26 16.34
CA GLU A 131 17.35 -2.00 15.65
C GLU A 131 17.87 -1.96 14.21
N GLY A 132 19.07 -2.51 13.96
CA GLY A 132 19.64 -2.64 12.63
C GLY A 132 18.75 -3.46 11.70
N PHE A 133 18.39 -4.68 12.10
CA PHE A 133 17.49 -5.53 11.32
C PHE A 133 16.09 -4.93 11.19
N GLU A 134 15.57 -4.22 12.21
CA GLU A 134 14.30 -3.50 12.11
C GLU A 134 14.33 -2.42 11.02
N ARG A 135 15.46 -1.71 10.86
CA ARG A 135 15.64 -0.76 9.76
C ARG A 135 15.65 -1.46 8.40
N LEU A 136 16.37 -2.58 8.25
CA LEU A 136 16.38 -3.36 6.99
C LEU A 136 14.99 -3.87 6.64
N ARG A 137 14.27 -4.45 7.60
CA ARG A 137 12.88 -4.88 7.44
C ARG A 137 11.99 -3.74 6.98
N ASN A 138 11.99 -2.61 7.69
CA ASN A 138 11.11 -1.48 7.37
C ASN A 138 11.42 -0.92 5.98
N LYS A 139 12.71 -0.87 5.60
CA LYS A 139 13.16 -0.46 4.26
C LYS A 139 12.67 -1.43 3.18
N ALA A 140 12.78 -2.75 3.41
CA ALA A 140 12.27 -3.76 2.50
C ALA A 140 10.75 -3.67 2.32
N GLU A 141 9.99 -3.49 3.40
CA GLU A 141 8.53 -3.34 3.35
C GLU A 141 8.09 -2.10 2.55
N ALA A 142 8.80 -0.98 2.72
CA ALA A 142 8.57 0.24 1.96
C ALA A 142 8.80 0.00 0.46
N LEU A 143 9.91 -0.67 0.10
CA LEU A 143 10.23 -0.97 -1.30
C LEU A 143 9.23 -1.95 -1.94
N ILE A 144 8.75 -2.96 -1.21
CA ILE A 144 7.70 -3.87 -1.69
C ILE A 144 6.47 -3.04 -2.13
N SER A 145 6.09 -2.07 -1.31
CA SER A 145 4.93 -1.21 -1.58
C SER A 145 5.20 -0.26 -2.75
N GLU A 146 6.40 0.32 -2.83
CA GLU A 146 6.82 1.27 -3.86
C GLU A 146 6.88 0.63 -5.25
N VAL A 147 7.46 -0.57 -5.36
CA VAL A 147 7.58 -1.31 -6.64
C VAL A 147 6.20 -1.54 -7.25
N ILE A 148 5.24 -2.01 -6.45
CA ILE A 148 3.88 -2.25 -6.94
C ILE A 148 3.20 -0.93 -7.31
N ASN A 149 3.34 0.09 -6.46
CA ASN A 149 2.72 1.39 -6.69
C ASN A 149 3.26 2.14 -7.91
N TYR A 150 4.52 1.92 -8.27
CA TYR A 150 5.13 2.50 -9.45
C TYR A 150 4.47 1.99 -10.75
N GLU A 151 4.04 0.73 -10.78
CA GLU A 151 3.43 0.13 -11.96
C GLU A 151 1.96 0.56 -12.17
N ILE A 152 1.23 0.82 -11.08
CA ILE A 152 -0.22 1.08 -11.07
C ILE A 152 -0.66 2.17 -12.07
N PRO A 153 -0.06 3.37 -12.13
CA PRO A 153 -0.48 4.40 -13.09
C PRO A 153 -0.41 3.93 -14.55
N SER A 154 0.63 3.16 -14.90
CA SER A 154 0.80 2.66 -16.26
C SER A 154 -0.19 1.54 -16.60
N LEU A 155 -0.46 0.65 -15.63
CA LEU A 155 -1.44 -0.43 -15.75
C LEU A 155 -2.85 0.12 -15.97
N PHE A 156 -3.28 1.10 -15.18
CA PHE A 156 -4.63 1.66 -15.26
C PHE A 156 -4.82 2.70 -16.38
N ARG A 157 -3.74 3.14 -17.04
CA ARG A 157 -3.80 4.16 -18.09
C ARG A 157 -4.80 3.83 -19.22
N PRO A 158 -4.84 2.60 -19.79
CA PRO A 158 -5.80 2.27 -20.83
C PRO A 158 -7.25 2.40 -20.37
N TYR A 159 -7.55 2.09 -19.11
CA TYR A 159 -8.87 2.24 -18.51
C TYR A 159 -9.24 3.70 -18.24
N ILE A 160 -8.30 4.49 -17.71
CA ILE A 160 -8.57 5.89 -17.33
C ILE A 160 -8.85 6.77 -18.56
N PHE A 161 -8.08 6.58 -19.64
CA PHE A 161 -8.13 7.46 -20.81
C PHE A 161 -9.11 7.00 -21.89
N GLN A 162 -10.07 6.14 -21.56
CA GLN A 162 -11.07 5.70 -22.53
C GLN A 162 -12.01 6.83 -22.97
N PRO A 163 -12.45 6.84 -24.24
CA PRO A 163 -13.38 7.83 -24.76
C PRO A 163 -14.85 7.55 -24.39
N HIS A 164 -15.18 6.39 -23.80
CA HIS A 164 -16.57 5.97 -23.62
C HIS A 164 -17.28 6.53 -22.38
N TRP A 165 -16.57 7.25 -21.51
CA TRP A 165 -17.16 7.84 -20.30
C TRP A 165 -18.32 8.79 -20.60
N THR A 166 -18.34 9.38 -21.79
CA THR A 166 -19.36 10.33 -22.25
C THR A 166 -20.29 9.77 -23.33
N ILE A 167 -20.21 8.48 -23.67
CA ILE A 167 -21.07 7.91 -24.73
C ILE A 167 -22.52 7.84 -24.22
N ALA A 168 -23.44 8.40 -25.01
CA ALA A 168 -24.89 8.38 -24.79
C ALA A 168 -25.48 7.00 -25.12
N SER A 169 -26.63 6.68 -24.50
CA SER A 169 -27.30 5.37 -24.56
C SER A 169 -27.70 4.90 -25.96
N ASP A 170 -27.81 5.81 -26.94
CA ASP A 170 -28.38 5.52 -28.25
C ASP A 170 -27.50 4.62 -29.14
N SER A 171 -26.26 4.34 -28.72
CA SER A 171 -25.30 3.54 -29.49
C SER A 171 -25.10 2.10 -29.00
N VAL A 172 -25.69 1.72 -27.85
CA VAL A 172 -25.46 0.38 -27.27
C VAL A 172 -26.76 -0.41 -27.24
N THR A 173 -26.99 -1.16 -28.32
CA THR A 173 -27.89 -2.31 -28.26
C THR A 173 -27.34 -3.32 -27.25
N SER A 174 -28.19 -3.74 -26.32
CA SER A 174 -28.03 -4.86 -25.36
C SER A 174 -27.64 -4.47 -23.91
N ASN A 175 -28.63 -4.52 -23.02
CA ASN A 175 -28.51 -4.50 -21.56
C ASN A 175 -27.52 -5.53 -20.98
N THR A 176 -27.05 -6.50 -21.77
CA THR A 176 -26.09 -7.53 -21.37
C THR A 176 -24.64 -7.06 -21.25
N THR A 177 -24.26 -5.91 -21.83
CA THR A 177 -22.86 -5.41 -21.77
C THR A 177 -22.54 -4.58 -20.52
N ILE A 178 -23.56 -4.08 -19.82
CA ILE A 178 -23.42 -3.26 -18.60
C ILE A 178 -23.04 -4.13 -17.37
N ASP A 179 -23.37 -5.42 -17.40
CA ASP A 179 -23.14 -6.33 -16.27
C ASP A 179 -21.69 -6.82 -16.13
N LEU A 180 -20.91 -6.72 -17.22
CA LEU A 180 -19.52 -7.18 -17.32
C LEU A 180 -18.54 -6.07 -16.93
N ILE A 181 -17.42 -6.45 -16.31
CA ILE A 181 -16.30 -5.54 -16.03
C ILE A 181 -15.71 -5.00 -17.34
N SER A 182 -15.23 -3.76 -17.34
CA SER A 182 -14.53 -3.21 -18.50
C SER A 182 -13.32 -4.07 -18.89
N PRO A 183 -13.16 -4.46 -20.17
CA PRO A 183 -12.09 -5.35 -20.60
C PRO A 183 -10.69 -4.75 -20.39
N GLU A 184 -10.58 -3.43 -20.34
CA GLU A 184 -9.32 -2.71 -20.06
C GLU A 184 -8.85 -2.89 -18.61
N LEU A 185 -9.73 -3.38 -17.73
CA LEU A 185 -9.36 -3.77 -16.37
C LEU A 185 -8.83 -5.21 -16.30
N ASP A 186 -8.94 -6.03 -17.34
CA ASP A 186 -8.49 -7.42 -17.30
C ASP A 186 -7.00 -7.53 -16.93
N GLN A 187 -6.13 -6.79 -17.63
CA GLN A 187 -4.69 -6.83 -17.38
C GLN A 187 -4.29 -6.24 -16.01
N PRO A 188 -4.82 -5.06 -15.59
CA PRO A 188 -4.57 -4.53 -14.24
C PRO A 188 -5.02 -5.48 -13.13
N VAL A 189 -6.24 -6.03 -13.25
CA VAL A 189 -6.82 -6.94 -12.27
C VAL A 189 -6.02 -8.24 -12.17
N GLN A 190 -5.63 -8.84 -13.29
CA GLN A 190 -4.79 -10.04 -13.30
C GLN A 190 -3.41 -9.78 -12.67
N THR A 191 -2.79 -8.65 -12.99
CA THR A 191 -1.48 -8.29 -12.43
C THR A 191 -1.56 -8.09 -10.91
N LEU A 192 -2.57 -7.34 -10.44
CA LEU A 192 -2.82 -7.17 -9.01
C LEU A 192 -3.12 -8.51 -8.33
N GLN A 193 -3.89 -9.39 -8.95
CA GLN A 193 -4.18 -10.73 -8.41
C GLN A 193 -2.89 -11.51 -8.17
N ILE A 194 -1.97 -11.54 -9.14
CA ILE A 194 -0.69 -12.24 -9.04
C ILE A 194 0.12 -11.70 -7.85
N TYR A 195 0.23 -10.38 -7.71
CA TYR A 195 0.95 -9.76 -6.59
C TYR A 195 0.28 -10.04 -5.25
N VAL A 196 -1.04 -9.91 -5.17
CA VAL A 196 -1.81 -10.17 -3.93
C VAL A 196 -1.65 -11.62 -3.49
N GLN A 197 -1.80 -12.58 -4.41
CA GLN A 197 -1.67 -14.01 -4.10
C GLN A 197 -0.26 -14.35 -3.63
N PHE A 198 0.76 -13.82 -4.30
CA PHE A 198 2.15 -13.98 -3.89
C PHE A 198 2.38 -13.44 -2.47
N LEU A 199 2.04 -12.16 -2.23
CA LEU A 199 2.26 -11.54 -0.92
C LEU A 199 1.45 -12.21 0.20
N CYS A 200 0.22 -12.65 -0.09
CA CYS A 200 -0.62 -13.38 0.87
C CYS A 200 0.05 -14.67 1.38
N GLN A 201 0.85 -15.32 0.54
CA GLN A 201 1.53 -16.58 0.84
C GLN A 201 2.93 -16.38 1.41
N THR A 202 3.59 -15.25 1.09
CA THR A 202 5.00 -15.03 1.42
C THR A 202 5.22 -14.28 2.73
N ILE A 203 4.37 -13.30 3.08
CA ILE A 203 4.56 -12.44 4.26
C ILE A 203 3.43 -12.59 5.29
N ALA A 204 3.73 -12.27 6.55
CA ALA A 204 2.76 -12.33 7.63
C ALA A 204 1.57 -11.37 7.41
N TYR A 205 0.46 -11.61 8.12
CA TYR A 205 -0.78 -10.87 7.89
C TYR A 205 -0.66 -9.36 8.14
N ALA A 206 0.01 -8.96 9.23
CA ALA A 206 0.15 -7.56 9.58
C ALA A 206 0.89 -6.75 8.49
N PRO A 207 2.11 -7.13 8.04
CA PRO A 207 2.79 -6.44 6.93
C PRO A 207 2.01 -6.54 5.62
N PHE A 208 1.42 -7.70 5.29
CA PHE A 208 0.54 -7.82 4.13
C PHE A 208 -0.56 -6.77 4.12
N ARG A 209 -1.25 -6.59 5.26
CA ARG A 209 -2.35 -5.62 5.36
C ARG A 209 -1.86 -4.18 5.21
N ARG A 210 -0.64 -3.85 5.68
CA ARG A 210 -0.05 -2.52 5.51
C ARG A 210 0.28 -2.24 4.04
N VAL A 211 0.98 -3.17 3.38
CA VAL A 211 1.30 -3.09 1.94
C VAL A 211 0.02 -2.94 1.11
N MET A 212 -1.00 -3.78 1.36
CA MET A 212 -2.27 -3.70 0.65
C MET A 212 -3.01 -2.38 0.86
N ARG A 213 -3.03 -1.83 2.08
CA ARG A 213 -3.63 -0.51 2.32
C ARG A 213 -2.93 0.57 1.49
N HIS A 214 -1.61 0.50 1.35
CA HIS A 214 -0.84 1.46 0.55
C HIS A 214 -1.14 1.33 -0.94
N ILE A 215 -1.23 0.10 -1.45
CA ILE A 215 -1.61 -0.21 -2.84
C ILE A 215 -3.02 0.31 -3.15
N LEU A 216 -3.99 -0.05 -2.31
CA LEU A 216 -5.39 0.34 -2.49
C LEU A 216 -5.59 1.84 -2.38
N LYS A 217 -4.85 2.50 -1.47
CA LYS A 217 -4.86 3.96 -1.37
C LYS A 217 -4.35 4.61 -2.65
N ASN A 218 -3.28 4.09 -3.24
CA ASN A 218 -2.76 4.58 -4.51
C ASN A 218 -3.76 4.39 -5.66
N ILE A 219 -4.42 3.22 -5.75
CA ILE A 219 -5.49 2.98 -6.74
C ILE A 219 -6.67 3.94 -6.52
N GLU A 220 -7.10 4.14 -5.26
CA GLU A 220 -8.17 5.07 -4.91
C GLU A 220 -7.83 6.49 -5.35
N ASP A 221 -6.63 6.96 -5.04
CA ASP A 221 -6.16 8.30 -5.37
C ASP A 221 -6.01 8.49 -6.89
N LEU A 222 -5.46 7.49 -7.59
CA LEU A 222 -5.34 7.49 -9.05
C LEU A 222 -6.71 7.61 -9.71
N LEU A 223 -7.67 6.74 -9.36
CA LEU A 223 -9.00 6.75 -9.97
C LEU A 223 -9.81 7.98 -9.55
N CYS A 224 -9.64 8.48 -8.32
CA CYS A 224 -10.27 9.71 -7.90
C CYS A 224 -9.73 10.92 -8.70
N ASN A 225 -8.41 11.06 -8.75
CA ASN A 225 -7.76 12.21 -9.35
C ASN A 225 -7.84 12.16 -10.86
N ASP A 226 -7.50 11.07 -11.53
CA ASP A 226 -7.40 11.08 -13.00
C ASP A 226 -8.72 10.79 -13.71
N LEU A 227 -9.71 10.25 -13.00
CA LEU A 227 -11.02 9.90 -13.55
C LEU A 227 -12.16 10.68 -12.88
N LEU A 228 -12.49 10.35 -11.63
CA LEU A 228 -13.72 10.80 -10.96
C LEU A 228 -13.85 12.33 -10.89
N PHE A 229 -12.76 13.06 -10.61
CA PHE A 229 -12.81 14.51 -10.44
C PHE A 229 -12.56 15.31 -11.73
N HIS A 230 -11.97 14.69 -12.75
CA HIS A 230 -11.49 15.41 -13.93
C HIS A 230 -12.23 15.06 -15.23
N ARG A 231 -12.87 13.89 -15.33
CA ARG A 231 -13.61 13.48 -16.51
C ARG A 231 -15.09 13.81 -16.38
N ASN A 232 -15.74 14.04 -17.52
CA ASN A 232 -17.19 14.16 -17.59
C ASN A 232 -17.79 12.78 -17.86
N PHE A 233 -19.03 12.55 -17.39
CA PHE A 233 -19.70 11.27 -17.48
C PHE A 233 -21.12 11.38 -18.01
N SER A 234 -21.52 10.50 -18.94
CA SER A 234 -22.92 10.20 -19.24
C SER A 234 -23.51 9.26 -18.17
N TYR A 235 -24.85 9.13 -18.11
CA TYR A 235 -25.51 8.19 -17.19
C TYR A 235 -24.94 6.78 -17.27
N LEU A 236 -24.84 6.26 -18.48
CA LEU A 236 -24.25 4.97 -18.76
C LEU A 236 -22.77 4.89 -18.32
N GLY A 237 -21.97 5.91 -18.62
CA GLY A 237 -20.55 5.95 -18.22
C GLY A 237 -20.34 5.84 -16.71
N SER A 238 -21.17 6.53 -15.91
CA SER A 238 -21.05 6.43 -14.44
C SER A 238 -21.52 5.11 -13.85
N THR A 239 -22.57 4.50 -14.43
CA THR A 239 -23.11 3.25 -13.91
C THR A 239 -22.12 2.13 -14.17
N ARG A 240 -21.49 2.15 -15.35
CA ARG A 240 -20.33 1.32 -15.68
C ARG A 240 -19.15 1.57 -14.73
N PHE A 241 -18.76 2.82 -14.49
CA PHE A 241 -17.66 3.12 -13.55
C PHE A 241 -17.96 2.62 -12.12
N SER A 242 -19.18 2.86 -11.61
CA SER A 242 -19.61 2.36 -10.30
C SER A 242 -19.57 0.82 -10.24
N ARG A 243 -20.00 0.15 -11.31
CA ARG A 243 -19.94 -1.31 -11.43
C ARG A 243 -18.51 -1.84 -11.42
N ASP A 244 -17.61 -1.22 -12.18
CA ASP A 244 -16.20 -1.59 -12.23
C ASP A 244 -15.55 -1.46 -10.84
N VAL A 245 -15.75 -0.34 -10.14
CA VAL A 245 -15.24 -0.12 -8.79
C VAL A 245 -15.77 -1.16 -7.80
N CYS A 246 -17.07 -1.46 -7.87
CA CYS A 246 -17.68 -2.51 -7.05
C CYS A 246 -17.06 -3.88 -7.34
N THR A 247 -16.78 -4.19 -8.60
CA THR A 247 -16.19 -5.46 -9.03
C THR A 247 -14.74 -5.57 -8.58
N ILE A 248 -13.93 -4.51 -8.77
CA ILE A 248 -12.54 -4.42 -8.26
C ILE A 248 -12.51 -4.70 -6.76
N ASN A 249 -13.37 -4.03 -5.97
CA ASN A 249 -13.42 -4.22 -4.52
C ASN A 249 -13.80 -5.66 -4.13
N LYS A 250 -14.77 -6.26 -4.83
CA LYS A 250 -15.15 -7.68 -4.62
C LYS A 250 -14.00 -8.63 -4.96
N LEU A 251 -13.30 -8.40 -6.06
CA LEU A 251 -12.17 -9.24 -6.48
C LEU A 251 -11.04 -9.19 -5.47
N ILE A 252 -10.64 -8.00 -5.02
CA ILE A 252 -9.63 -7.83 -3.96
C ILE A 252 -10.03 -8.57 -2.69
N ASN A 253 -11.28 -8.43 -2.26
CA ASN A 253 -11.78 -9.12 -1.08
C ASN A 253 -11.84 -10.64 -1.27
N ASN A 254 -12.17 -11.12 -2.47
CA ASN A 254 -12.14 -12.55 -2.79
C ASN A 254 -10.71 -13.12 -2.72
N TRP A 255 -9.72 -12.44 -3.30
CA TRP A 255 -8.32 -12.89 -3.25
C TRP A 255 -7.75 -12.92 -1.83
N THR A 256 -8.33 -12.14 -0.91
CA THR A 256 -7.87 -12.04 0.48
C THR A 256 -8.75 -12.80 1.48
N SER A 257 -9.92 -13.29 1.04
CA SER A 257 -10.90 -14.02 1.85
C SER A 257 -10.40 -15.38 2.36
N GLN A 258 -9.46 -16.01 1.64
CA GLN A 258 -8.90 -17.33 1.99
C GLN A 258 -8.26 -17.39 3.39
N VAL A 259 -8.04 -16.25 4.03
CA VAL A 259 -7.30 -16.17 5.30
C VAL A 259 -8.15 -15.58 6.45
N ASN A 260 -9.48 -15.59 6.37
CA ASN A 260 -10.40 -15.04 7.39
C ASN A 260 -10.06 -13.59 7.80
N ARG A 261 -9.80 -12.73 6.80
CA ARG A 261 -9.29 -11.37 7.00
C ARG A 261 -10.43 -10.35 6.94
N LEU A 262 -10.33 -9.28 7.75
CA LEU A 262 -11.23 -8.14 7.65
C LEU A 262 -11.14 -7.55 6.23
N PRO A 263 -12.28 -7.26 5.56
CA PRO A 263 -12.28 -6.79 4.17
C PRO A 263 -11.53 -5.47 4.01
N PHE A 264 -11.09 -5.24 2.78
CA PHE A 264 -10.60 -3.95 2.32
C PHE A 264 -11.74 -3.15 1.70
N ASP A 265 -11.57 -1.83 1.69
CA ASP A 265 -12.55 -0.90 1.14
C ASP A 265 -11.85 0.26 0.43
N LEU A 266 -12.56 0.87 -0.50
CA LEU A 266 -12.17 2.07 -1.25
C LEU A 266 -13.25 3.13 -1.01
N PRO A 267 -13.35 3.65 0.23
CA PRO A 267 -14.55 4.32 0.70
C PRO A 267 -14.85 5.61 -0.08
N LYS A 268 -13.83 6.39 -0.42
CA LYS A 268 -13.99 7.66 -1.15
C LYS A 268 -14.43 7.39 -2.58
N LEU A 269 -13.85 6.37 -3.22
CA LEU A 269 -14.22 5.98 -4.58
C LEU A 269 -15.62 5.36 -4.64
N ARG A 270 -15.99 4.53 -3.66
CA ARG A 270 -17.33 3.96 -3.53
C ARG A 270 -18.38 5.06 -3.36
N GLU A 271 -18.15 5.99 -2.43
CA GLU A 271 -19.06 7.11 -2.20
C GLU A 271 -19.16 8.02 -3.44
N GLY A 272 -18.02 8.31 -4.06
CA GLY A 272 -17.98 9.17 -5.25
C GLY A 272 -18.69 8.57 -6.45
N THR A 273 -18.52 7.27 -6.69
CA THR A 273 -19.24 6.57 -7.77
C THR A 273 -20.71 6.39 -7.49
N LEU A 274 -21.12 6.23 -6.23
CA LEU A 274 -22.54 6.22 -5.84
C LEU A 274 -23.21 7.56 -6.15
N LEU A 275 -22.56 8.68 -5.79
CA LEU A 275 -23.06 10.02 -6.07
C LEU A 275 -23.10 10.31 -7.58
N LEU A 276 -22.07 9.89 -8.33
CA LEU A 276 -21.99 10.07 -9.78
C LEU A 276 -23.03 9.23 -10.55
N SER A 277 -23.41 8.07 -10.02
CA SER A 277 -24.33 7.13 -10.68
C SER A 277 -25.81 7.33 -10.30
N LEU A 278 -26.14 8.44 -9.63
CA LEU A 278 -27.53 8.80 -9.38
C LEU A 278 -28.31 8.94 -10.71
N PRO A 279 -29.57 8.50 -10.73
CA PRO A 279 -30.43 8.64 -11.90
C PRO A 279 -30.89 10.09 -12.07
N ASP A 280 -31.06 10.52 -13.31
CA ASP A 280 -31.40 11.92 -13.62
C ASP A 280 -32.77 12.32 -13.05
N ASN A 281 -33.72 11.39 -13.06
CA ASN A 281 -35.05 11.52 -12.46
C ASN A 281 -35.29 10.41 -11.42
N LEU A 282 -36.25 10.63 -10.51
CA LEU A 282 -36.63 9.66 -9.49
C LEU A 282 -37.13 8.35 -10.13
N ILE A 283 -36.45 7.25 -9.84
CA ILE A 283 -36.87 5.91 -10.31
C ILE A 283 -37.80 5.22 -9.28
N SER A 284 -37.75 5.60 -7.99
CA SER A 284 -38.59 5.02 -6.93
C SER A 284 -38.67 5.95 -5.71
N GLU A 285 -39.76 5.87 -4.95
CA GLU A 285 -39.91 6.58 -3.68
C GLU A 285 -38.76 6.25 -2.72
N GLY A 286 -38.09 7.28 -2.19
CA GLY A 286 -37.00 7.16 -1.22
C GLY A 286 -35.57 7.11 -1.78
N LYS A 287 -35.37 7.08 -3.10
CA LYS A 287 -34.04 7.25 -3.73
C LYS A 287 -33.89 8.69 -4.21
N LYS A 288 -32.78 9.35 -3.89
CA LYS A 288 -32.51 10.71 -4.39
C LYS A 288 -32.18 10.70 -5.88
N SER A 289 -32.70 11.67 -6.62
CA SER A 289 -32.27 11.91 -8.01
C SER A 289 -31.01 12.76 -8.08
N LEU A 290 -30.35 12.76 -9.23
CA LEU A 290 -29.23 13.64 -9.52
C LEU A 290 -29.63 15.11 -9.42
N LYS A 291 -30.84 15.48 -9.88
CA LYS A 291 -31.36 16.86 -9.80
C LYS A 291 -31.52 17.33 -8.36
N GLU A 292 -32.10 16.49 -7.49
CA GLU A 292 -32.22 16.79 -6.06
C GLU A 292 -30.86 16.89 -5.38
N ALA A 293 -29.93 16.00 -5.73
CA ALA A 293 -28.56 16.04 -5.23
C ALA A 293 -27.85 17.34 -5.66
N PHE A 294 -28.03 17.76 -6.91
CA PHE A 294 -27.49 19.02 -7.43
C PHE A 294 -28.04 20.21 -6.63
N LEU A 295 -29.37 20.32 -6.50
CA LEU A 295 -29.99 21.43 -5.77
C LEU A 295 -29.47 21.50 -4.32
N ALA A 296 -29.53 20.40 -3.57
CA ALA A 296 -29.09 20.37 -2.18
C ALA A 296 -27.60 20.69 -2.00
N LEU A 297 -26.73 20.24 -2.92
CA LEU A 297 -25.29 20.53 -2.84
C LEU A 297 -24.96 22.00 -3.11
N PHE A 298 -25.72 22.67 -3.99
CA PHE A 298 -25.45 24.04 -4.43
C PHE A 298 -26.29 25.11 -3.71
N SER A 299 -27.31 24.74 -2.93
CA SER A 299 -28.10 25.67 -2.09
C SER A 299 -27.27 26.30 -0.95
N SER A 300 -26.83 25.48 0.02
CA SER A 300 -26.09 25.93 1.20
C SER A 300 -25.13 24.85 1.69
N ASN A 301 -24.12 25.22 2.49
CA ASN A 301 -23.20 24.22 3.05
C ASN A 301 -23.87 23.31 4.10
N GLU A 302 -24.89 23.80 4.79
CA GLU A 302 -25.67 23.03 5.77
C GLU A 302 -26.52 21.96 5.06
N GLU A 303 -27.27 22.36 4.03
CA GLU A 303 -28.06 21.43 3.20
C GLU A 303 -27.17 20.39 2.49
N ALA A 304 -26.01 20.81 1.98
CA ALA A 304 -25.04 19.89 1.38
C ALA A 304 -24.53 18.86 2.40
N SER A 305 -24.21 19.30 3.62
CA SER A 305 -23.74 18.39 4.68
C SER A 305 -24.83 17.41 5.12
N GLU A 306 -26.06 17.89 5.29
CA GLU A 306 -27.20 17.05 5.63
C GLU A 306 -27.50 16.03 4.52
N MET A 307 -27.42 16.46 3.25
CA MET A 307 -27.66 15.58 2.11
C MET A 307 -26.64 14.42 2.06
N LEU A 308 -25.35 14.72 2.22
CA LEU A 308 -24.28 13.71 2.24
C LEU A 308 -24.48 12.74 3.40
N LYS A 309 -24.80 13.25 4.59
CA LYS A 309 -25.08 12.44 5.79
C LYS A 309 -26.28 11.51 5.58
N ASN A 310 -27.37 12.02 5.00
CA ASN A 310 -28.58 11.24 4.70
C ASN A 310 -28.34 10.13 3.67
N MET A 311 -27.32 10.26 2.83
CA MET A 311 -26.87 9.22 1.90
C MET A 311 -25.80 8.29 2.49
N GLY A 312 -25.37 8.51 3.73
CA GLY A 312 -24.31 7.75 4.37
C GLY A 312 -22.91 8.03 3.80
N LEU A 313 -22.70 9.19 3.20
CA LEU A 313 -21.43 9.61 2.60
C LEU A 313 -20.61 10.38 3.64
N ALA A 314 -19.53 9.77 4.13
CA ALA A 314 -18.70 10.31 5.21
C ALA A 314 -17.27 10.65 4.79
N HIS A 315 -16.82 10.19 3.62
CA HIS A 315 -15.44 10.29 3.15
C HIS A 315 -15.24 11.34 2.05
N LEU A 316 -16.33 11.90 1.51
CA LEU A 316 -16.31 13.01 0.56
C LEU A 316 -16.45 14.37 1.26
N SER A 317 -15.63 15.35 0.85
CA SER A 317 -15.88 16.75 1.20
C SER A 317 -17.02 17.33 0.36
N ILE A 318 -17.67 18.40 0.84
CA ILE A 318 -18.69 19.13 0.08
C ILE A 318 -18.14 19.60 -1.27
N SER A 319 -16.90 20.10 -1.30
CA SER A 319 -16.25 20.52 -2.54
C SER A 319 -16.06 19.37 -3.52
N GLN A 320 -15.67 18.18 -3.05
CA GLN A 320 -15.53 16.99 -3.90
C GLN A 320 -16.89 16.53 -4.42
N ALA A 321 -17.92 16.51 -3.57
CA ALA A 321 -19.28 16.15 -3.96
C ALA A 321 -19.84 17.08 -5.05
N ARG A 322 -19.66 18.40 -4.90
CA ARG A 322 -20.02 19.40 -5.93
C ARG A 322 -19.28 19.15 -7.24
N THR A 323 -17.98 18.88 -7.18
CA THR A 323 -17.19 18.53 -8.38
C THR A 323 -17.76 17.30 -9.06
N ILE A 324 -18.00 16.21 -8.32
CA ILE A 324 -18.51 14.94 -8.86
C ILE A 324 -19.84 15.15 -9.59
N VAL A 325 -20.82 15.79 -8.92
CA VAL A 325 -22.13 16.03 -9.52
C VAL A 325 -22.02 16.97 -10.73
N GLY A 326 -21.16 17.99 -10.66
CA GLY A 326 -20.93 18.90 -11.79
C GLY A 326 -20.25 18.26 -13.01
N ARG A 327 -19.65 17.06 -12.87
CA ARG A 327 -19.09 16.29 -13.99
C ARG A 327 -20.11 15.45 -14.75
N ARG A 328 -21.33 15.33 -14.22
CA ARG A 328 -22.39 14.58 -14.86
C ARG A 328 -23.05 15.39 -15.98
N ILE A 329 -22.98 14.86 -17.20
CA ILE A 329 -23.68 15.42 -18.36
C ILE A 329 -25.16 15.02 -18.23
N ILE A 330 -26.04 16.01 -18.10
CA ILE A 330 -27.48 15.79 -18.17
C ILE A 330 -27.85 15.84 -19.65
N GLU A 331 -28.32 14.72 -20.19
CA GLU A 331 -28.92 14.69 -21.51
C GLU A 331 -30.26 15.43 -21.40
N ASN A 332 -30.32 16.65 -21.94
CA ASN A 332 -31.59 17.33 -22.12
C ASN A 332 -32.40 16.50 -23.12
N SER A 333 -33.38 15.74 -22.63
CA SER A 333 -34.50 15.32 -23.47
C SER A 333 -35.11 16.59 -24.03
N GLU A 334 -35.12 16.71 -25.36
CA GLU A 334 -35.74 17.78 -26.12
C GLU A 334 -37.17 18.08 -25.62
N GLU A 335 -37.31 19.03 -24.69
CA GLU A 335 -38.58 19.68 -24.33
C GLU A 335 -38.36 21.18 -24.07
N ASP A 336 -37.42 21.79 -24.81
CA ASP A 336 -37.31 23.26 -24.95
C ASP A 336 -37.64 23.67 -26.41
N GLU A 337 -38.61 22.99 -27.04
CA GLU A 337 -39.36 23.54 -28.17
C GLU A 337 -40.80 23.81 -27.71
N ASN A 338 -40.99 25.00 -27.13
CA ASN A 338 -42.19 25.86 -27.19
C ASN A 338 -42.32 26.66 -25.89
N TYR A 339 -41.71 27.85 -25.85
CA TYR A 339 -42.32 29.03 -25.24
C TYR A 339 -41.83 30.31 -25.91
#